data_AF-Q3MNJ9-F1
#
_entry.id   AF-Q3MNJ9-F1
#
_cell.length_a   1.000
_cell.length_b   1.000
_cell.length_c   1.000
_cell.angle_alpha   90.00
_cell.angle_beta   90.00
_cell.angle_gamma   90.00
#
_symmetry.space_group_name_H-M   'P 1'
#
loop_
_entity.id
_entity.type
_entity.pdbx_description
1 polymer ?
#
loop_
_entity_poly.entity_id
_entity_poly.type
_entity_poly.pdbx_seq_one_letter_code
_entity_poly.pdbx_strand_id
1 'polypeptide(L)'
;MKNSEAVRRHFHVPAREMLLEDPQRCPWLPGLTMVGVAVTDDEQHHVILELGTRSVDRFYLGPTQDDVTRRAQVLAHALRQWPRMSTPHASLIQDWVLMTWDSLLDELVAALTGRA
;
A
#
# COMPACT_ATOMS: atom_id res chain seq x y z
N MET A 1 32.42 -14.73 1.89
CA MET A 1 31.66 -14.75 3.16
C MET A 1 31.20 -13.31 3.39
N LYS A 2 29.93 -12.91 3.32
CA LYS A 2 28.63 -13.59 3.20
C LYS A 2 27.88 -12.94 2.03
N ASN A 3 27.13 -13.76 1.29
CA ASN A 3 26.05 -13.31 0.42
C ASN A 3 25.09 -12.51 1.30
N SER A 4 25.08 -11.19 1.17
CA SER A 4 24.01 -10.38 1.72
C SER A 4 22.81 -10.67 0.83
N GLU A 5 22.04 -11.71 1.17
CA GLU A 5 20.67 -11.84 0.69
C GLU A 5 20.02 -10.49 0.93
N ALA A 6 19.85 -9.72 -0.14
CA ALA A 6 18.93 -8.61 -0.15
C ALA A 6 17.64 -9.21 0.39
N VAL A 7 17.26 -8.80 1.61
CA VAL A 7 16.02 -9.21 2.23
C VAL A 7 14.96 -8.94 1.18
N ARG A 8 14.46 -9.99 0.53
CA ARG A 8 13.42 -9.90 -0.47
C ARG A 8 12.20 -9.38 0.28
N ARG A 9 12.06 -8.06 0.33
CA ARG A 9 10.85 -7.41 0.84
C ARG A 9 9.72 -7.99 0.01
N HIS A 10 8.78 -8.66 0.67
CA HIS A 10 7.78 -9.53 0.05
C HIS A 10 6.86 -8.84 -0.99
N PHE A 11 7.05 -7.53 -1.24
CA PHE A 11 6.21 -6.72 -2.11
C PHE A 11 6.97 -5.74 -3.00
N HIS A 12 8.29 -5.86 -3.20
CA HIS A 12 9.01 -4.92 -4.06
C HIS A 12 8.84 -5.27 -5.55
N VAL A 13 8.48 -4.29 -6.38
CA VAL A 13 8.35 -4.43 -7.84
C VAL A 13 9.27 -3.39 -8.50
N PRO A 14 10.05 -3.73 -9.55
CA PRO A 14 10.73 -2.72 -10.36
C PRO A 14 9.68 -1.82 -10.99
N ALA A 15 9.66 -0.54 -10.63
CA ALA A 15 8.63 0.39 -11.04
C ALA A 15 9.11 1.84 -10.97
N ARG A 16 8.52 2.70 -11.81
CA ARG A 16 8.63 4.15 -11.69
C ARG A 16 7.64 4.63 -10.64
N GLU A 17 8.14 5.29 -9.61
CA GLU A 17 7.30 5.82 -8.54
C GLU A 17 6.89 7.26 -8.81
N MET A 18 5.63 7.56 -8.49
CA MET A 18 5.02 8.88 -8.52
C MET A 18 4.47 9.14 -7.13
N LEU A 19 5.18 9.94 -6.34
CA LEU A 19 4.80 10.23 -4.96
C LEU A 19 3.81 11.39 -4.90
N LEU A 20 2.89 11.33 -3.95
CA LEU A 20 1.95 12.41 -3.67
C LEU A 20 2.66 13.60 -3.01
N GLU A 21 2.20 14.81 -3.33
CA GLU A 21 2.62 16.02 -2.61
C GLU A 21 2.11 16.03 -1.16
N ASP A 22 0.89 15.52 -0.94
CA ASP A 22 0.28 15.35 0.38
C ASP A 22 -0.09 13.87 0.63
N PRO A 23 0.78 13.09 1.30
CA PRO A 23 0.53 11.69 1.59
C PRO A 23 -0.66 11.46 2.54
N GLN A 24 -1.52 10.50 2.20
CA GLN A 24 -2.70 10.18 3.00
C GLN A 24 -2.34 9.24 4.16
N ARG A 25 -2.52 9.70 5.40
CA ARG A 25 -2.27 8.89 6.61
C ARG A 25 -3.49 8.05 6.98
N CYS A 26 -3.26 6.80 7.39
CA CYS A 26 -4.31 5.96 7.93
C CYS A 26 -4.80 6.50 9.29
N PRO A 27 -6.10 6.80 9.46
CA PRO A 27 -6.62 7.34 10.72
C PRO A 27 -6.44 6.41 11.93
N TRP A 28 -6.40 5.10 11.68
CA TRP A 28 -6.36 4.06 12.71
C TRP A 28 -4.98 3.48 12.97
N LEU A 29 -4.01 3.81 12.11
CA LEU A 29 -2.61 3.47 12.28
C LEU A 29 -1.76 4.63 11.74
N PRO A 30 -1.43 5.64 12.57
CA PRO A 30 -0.75 6.85 12.10
C PRO A 30 0.63 6.62 11.46
N GLY A 31 1.24 5.46 11.71
CA GLY A 31 2.48 5.06 11.04
C GLY A 31 2.28 4.52 9.63
N LEU A 32 1.06 4.16 9.23
CA LEU A 32 0.70 3.67 7.90
C LEU A 32 0.24 4.84 7.01
N THR A 33 0.92 5.05 5.90
CA THR A 33 0.70 6.18 4.99
C THR A 33 0.66 5.70 3.55
N MET A 34 -0.29 6.19 2.76
CA MET A 34 -0.27 6.04 1.30
C MET A 34 0.52 7.21 0.72
N VAL A 35 1.61 6.90 0.04
CA VAL A 35 2.61 7.89 -0.38
C VAL A 35 2.64 8.10 -1.89
N GLY A 36 1.94 7.28 -2.66
CA GLY A 36 1.91 7.41 -4.11
C GLY A 36 1.58 6.14 -4.87
N VAL A 37 1.99 6.15 -6.13
CA VAL A 37 1.73 5.10 -7.11
C VAL A 37 3.04 4.63 -7.71
N ALA A 38 3.16 3.34 -7.93
CA ALA A 38 4.24 2.76 -8.72
C ALA A 38 3.66 2.20 -10.02
N VAL A 39 4.33 2.51 -11.14
CA VAL A 39 3.98 2.01 -12.47
C VAL A 39 5.09 1.10 -12.96
N THR A 40 4.75 -0.15 -13.26
CA THR A 40 5.70 -1.13 -13.80
C THR A 40 5.97 -0.90 -15.29
N ASP A 41 6.97 -1.59 -15.83
CA ASP A 41 7.25 -1.57 -17.27
C ASP A 41 6.09 -2.12 -18.11
N ASP A 42 5.26 -2.99 -17.53
CA ASP A 42 4.03 -3.53 -18.12
C ASP A 42 2.80 -2.64 -17.89
N GLU A 43 3.02 -1.37 -17.52
CA GLU A 43 1.98 -0.36 -17.22
C GLU A 43 1.01 -0.77 -16.09
N GLN A 44 1.44 -1.66 -15.21
CA GLN A 44 0.65 -2.07 -14.06
C GLN A 44 0.79 -1.05 -12.93
N HIS A 45 -0.33 -0.69 -12.32
CA HIS A 45 -0.39 0.35 -11.29
C HIS A 45 -0.46 -0.28 -9.91
N HIS A 46 0.34 0.24 -8.98
CA HIS A 46 0.35 -0.20 -7.59
C HIS A 46 0.28 0.98 -6.64
N VAL A 47 -0.53 0.89 -5.59
CA VAL A 47 -0.47 1.84 -4.46
C VAL A 47 0.78 1.57 -3.64
N ILE A 48 1.49 2.64 -3.29
CA ILE A 48 2.64 2.60 -2.39
C ILE A 48 2.15 2.94 -0.98
N LEU A 49 2.28 1.99 -0.06
CA LEU A 49 2.11 2.22 1.37
C LEU A 49 3.46 2.22 2.07
N GLU A 50 3.61 3.09 3.06
CA GLU A 50 4.73 3.12 3.99
C GLU A 50 4.26 2.89 5.42
N LEU A 51 4.99 2.06 6.16
CA LEU A 51 4.77 1.82 7.58
C LEU A 51 5.99 2.26 8.38
N GLY A 52 5.89 3.39 9.07
CA GLY A 52 6.91 3.91 9.96
C GLY A 52 6.77 3.33 11.37
N THR A 53 7.65 2.39 11.75
CA THR A 53 7.75 1.89 13.14
C THR A 53 9.12 2.14 13.76
N ARG A 54 10.20 1.78 13.04
CA ARG A 54 11.62 2.06 13.38
C ARG A 54 12.48 2.29 12.15
N SER A 55 12.14 1.62 11.05
CA SER A 55 12.53 1.89 9.67
C SER A 55 11.26 2.09 8.85
N VAL A 56 11.38 2.78 7.71
CA VAL A 56 10.27 2.89 6.74
C VAL A 56 10.24 1.60 5.93
N ASP A 57 9.21 0.78 6.18
CA ASP A 57 8.90 -0.37 5.33
C ASP A 57 7.90 0.05 4.26
N ARG A 58 8.23 -0.24 3.01
CA ARG A 58 7.42 0.13 1.84
C ARG A 58 6.75 -1.12 1.25
N PHE A 59 5.48 -0.99 0.93
CA PHE A 59 4.63 -2.03 0.37
C PHE A 59 3.99 -1.51 -0.90
N TYR A 60 3.90 -2.37 -1.91
CA TYR A 60 3.23 -2.07 -3.16
C TYR A 60 1.98 -2.95 -3.23
N LEU A 61 0.82 -2.36 -3.47
CA LEU A 61 -0.47 -3.05 -3.51
C LEU A 61 -1.08 -2.96 -4.90
N GLY A 62 -1.52 -4.08 -5.45
CA GLY A 62 -1.97 -4.17 -6.84
C GLY A 62 -1.32 -5.34 -7.59
N PRO A 63 -1.56 -5.46 -8.91
CA PRO A 63 -2.24 -4.46 -9.74
C PRO A 63 -3.75 -4.67 -9.91
N THR A 64 -4.29 -5.75 -9.35
CA THR A 64 -5.71 -6.10 -9.46
C THR A 64 -6.45 -5.89 -8.15
N GLN A 65 -7.79 -5.78 -8.20
CA GLN A 65 -8.63 -5.74 -7.00
C GLN A 65 -8.39 -6.97 -6.10
N ASP A 66 -8.19 -8.14 -6.71
CA ASP A 66 -7.93 -9.39 -5.99
C ASP A 66 -6.58 -9.35 -5.27
N ASP A 67 -5.54 -8.81 -5.92
CA ASP A 67 -4.22 -8.63 -5.30
C ASP A 67 -4.29 -7.67 -4.12
N VAL A 68 -4.98 -6.55 -4.27
CA VAL A 68 -5.14 -5.56 -3.19
C VAL A 68 -5.93 -6.15 -2.04
N THR A 69 -7.06 -6.80 -2.33
CA THR A 69 -7.89 -7.47 -1.32
C THR A 69 -7.10 -8.50 -0.53
N ARG A 70 -6.37 -9.37 -1.23
CA ARG A 70 -5.53 -10.39 -0.59
C ARG A 70 -4.45 -9.76 0.28
N ARG A 71 -3.76 -8.73 -0.22
CA ARG A 71 -2.68 -8.06 0.53
C ARG A 71 -3.21 -7.27 1.72
N ALA A 72 -4.38 -6.62 1.59
CA ALA A 72 -5.05 -5.93 2.69
C ALA A 72 -5.46 -6.92 3.80
N GLN A 73 -5.96 -8.11 3.45
CA GLN A 73 -6.25 -9.17 4.40
C GLN A 73 -4.99 -9.68 5.11
N VAL A 74 -3.88 -9.86 4.39
CA VAL A 74 -2.59 -10.24 4.98
C VAL A 74 -2.09 -9.17 5.95
N LEU A 75 -2.17 -7.89 5.58
CA LEU A 75 -1.84 -6.77 6.46
C LEU A 75 -2.70 -6.78 7.71
N ALA A 76 -4.03 -6.87 7.58
CA ALA A 76 -4.95 -6.92 8.70
C ALA A 76 -4.67 -8.12 9.62
N HIS A 77 -4.38 -9.29 9.06
CA HIS A 77 -3.98 -10.46 9.83
C HIS A 77 -2.68 -10.22 10.61
N ALA A 78 -1.65 -9.65 9.98
CA ALA A 78 -0.39 -9.32 10.64
C ALA A 78 -0.58 -8.30 11.76
N LEU A 79 -1.40 -7.27 11.53
CA LEU A 79 -1.72 -6.25 12.52
C LEU A 79 -2.48 -6.82 13.72
N ARG A 80 -3.34 -7.82 13.55
CA ARG A 80 -4.02 -8.51 14.68
C ARG A 80 -3.04 -9.21 15.62
N GLN A 81 -1.84 -9.55 15.15
CA GLN A 81 -0.78 -10.14 15.98
C GLN A 81 0.00 -9.08 16.77
N TRP A 82 -0.24 -7.78 16.53
CA TRP A 82 0.44 -6.71 17.26
C TRP A 82 -0.14 -6.52 18.67
N PRO A 83 0.70 -6.46 19.72
CA PRO A 83 0.24 -6.41 21.11
C PRO A 83 -0.66 -5.21 21.46
N ARG A 84 -0.64 -4.14 20.66
CA ARG A 84 -1.39 -2.90 20.89
C ARG A 84 -2.53 -2.67 19.89
N MET A 85 -2.79 -3.63 18.99
CA MET A 85 -3.81 -3.50 17.97
C MET A 85 -5.05 -4.31 18.38
N SER A 86 -6.22 -3.69 18.40
CA SER A 86 -7.47 -4.42 18.59
C SER A 86 -8.02 -4.94 17.25
N THR A 87 -8.77 -6.03 17.28
CA THR A 87 -9.39 -6.63 16.08
C THR A 87 -10.24 -5.63 15.27
N PRO A 88 -11.08 -4.78 15.89
CA PRO A 88 -11.82 -3.74 15.16
C PRO A 88 -10.91 -2.78 14.39
N HIS A 89 -9.79 -2.33 14.99
CA HIS A 89 -8.85 -1.44 14.32
C HIS A 89 -8.18 -2.11 13.12
N ALA A 90 -7.84 -3.40 13.20
CA ALA A 90 -7.25 -4.10 12.08
C ALA A 90 -8.21 -4.20 10.87
N SER A 91 -9.52 -4.39 11.10
CA SER A 91 -10.51 -4.36 10.03
C SER A 91 -10.68 -2.96 9.43
N LEU A 92 -10.71 -1.91 10.27
CA LEU A 92 -10.78 -0.53 9.78
C LEU A 92 -9.57 -0.15 8.91
N ILE A 93 -8.38 -0.66 9.24
CA ILE A 93 -7.17 -0.48 8.42
C ILE A 93 -7.29 -1.24 7.09
N GLN A 94 -7.88 -2.44 7.09
CA GLN A 94 -8.15 -3.18 5.86
C GLN A 94 -9.07 -2.39 4.93
N ASP A 95 -10.19 -1.88 5.46
CA ASP A 95 -11.17 -1.11 4.71
C ASP A 95 -10.57 0.20 4.18
N TRP A 96 -9.71 0.84 4.97
CA TRP A 96 -8.95 2.02 4.54
C TRP A 96 -8.08 1.71 3.31
N VAL A 97 -7.34 0.60 3.33
CA VAL A 97 -6.48 0.20 2.20
C VAL A 97 -7.30 -0.02 0.92
N LEU A 98 -8.45 -0.67 1.02
CA LEU A 98 -9.34 -0.90 -0.11
C LEU A 98 -9.89 0.41 -0.67
N MET A 99 -10.40 1.28 0.22
CA MET A 99 -10.91 2.60 -0.16
C MET A 99 -9.86 3.47 -0.84
N THR A 100 -8.62 3.46 -0.32
CA THR A 100 -7.50 4.22 -0.90
C THR A 100 -7.12 3.70 -2.29
N TRP A 101 -7.19 2.40 -2.52
CA TRP A 101 -6.99 1.81 -3.84
C TRP A 101 -8.10 2.21 -4.82
N ASP A 102 -9.37 2.07 -4.42
CA ASP A 102 -10.50 2.44 -5.28
C ASP A 102 -10.46 3.94 -5.64
N SER A 103 -10.13 4.81 -4.66
CA SER A 103 -9.97 6.26 -4.90
C SER A 103 -8.87 6.55 -5.91
N LEU A 104 -7.74 5.83 -5.84
CA LEU A 104 -6.67 5.98 -6.82
C LEU A 104 -7.13 5.55 -8.22
N LEU A 105 -7.83 4.42 -8.33
CA LEU A 105 -8.35 3.95 -9.62
C LEU A 105 -9.29 4.99 -10.23
N ASP A 106 -10.17 5.60 -9.42
CA ASP A 106 -11.06 6.66 -9.88
C ASP A 106 -10.28 7.88 -10.39
N GLU A 107 -9.24 8.33 -9.67
CA GLU A 107 -8.37 9.43 -10.10
C GLU A 107 -7.62 9.10 -11.40
N LEU A 108 -7.07 7.89 -11.52
CA LEU A 108 -6.38 7.44 -12.73
C LEU A 108 -7.34 7.38 -13.92
N VAL A 109 -8.54 6.84 -13.73
CA VAL A 109 -9.58 6.79 -14.77
C VAL A 109 -10.01 8.21 -15.16
N ALA A 110 -10.21 9.10 -14.21
CA ALA A 110 -10.52 10.51 -14.46
C ALA A 110 -9.43 11.19 -15.29
N ALA A 111 -8.16 11.01 -14.92
CA ALA A 111 -7.02 11.57 -15.64
C ALA A 111 -6.89 11.01 -17.06
N LEU A 112 -7.08 9.70 -17.25
CA LEU A 112 -7.01 9.05 -18.56
C LEU A 112 -8.20 9.40 -19.46
N THR A 113 -9.37 9.68 -18.88
CA THR A 113 -10.60 10.01 -19.63
C THR A 113 -10.83 11.50 -19.80
N GLY A 114 -9.95 12.36 -19.27
CA GLY A 114 -10.06 13.82 -19.35
C GLY A 114 -11.24 14.40 -18.56
N ARG A 115 -11.72 13.68 -17.54
CA ARG A 115 -12.81 14.10 -16.65
C ARG A 115 -12.20 14.58 -15.33
N ALA A 116 -11.57 15.75 -15.33
CA ALA A 116 -11.07 16.41 -14.12
C ALA A 116 -12.03 17.52 -13.67
#